data_AF-A0A6A3QCY1-F1
#
_entry.id   AF-A0A6A3QCY1-F1
#
_cell.length_a   1.000
_cell.length_b   1.000
_cell.length_c   1.000
_cell.angle_alpha   90.00
_cell.angle_beta   90.00
_cell.angle_gamma   90.00
#
_symmetry.space_group_name_H-M   'P 1'
#
loop_
_entity.id
_entity.type
_entity.pdbx_description
1 polymer ?
#
loop_
_entity_poly.entity_id
_entity_poly.type
_entity_poly.pdbx_seq_one_letter_code
_entity_poly.pdbx_strand_id
1 'polypeptide(L)' 'MAQRTEPPTQADIEEAYSLLQTPMTKSAIARRMGLSKYQVYRAIKKHRL' A
#
# COMPACT_ATOMS: atom_id res chain seq x y z
N MET A 1 -6.31 9.28 -12.73
CA MET A 1 -6.45 8.52 -11.47
C MET A 1 -5.98 9.43 -10.33
N ALA A 2 -6.89 10.00 -9.56
CA ALA A 2 -6.54 10.85 -8.41
C ALA A 2 -5.95 9.99 -7.29
N GLN A 3 -4.81 10.40 -6.73
CA GLN A 3 -4.19 9.70 -5.60
C GLN A 3 -4.96 10.05 -4.33
N ARG A 4 -5.29 9.04 -3.51
CA ARG A 4 -5.99 9.27 -2.25
C ARG A 4 -5.09 10.06 -1.30
N THR A 5 -5.53 11.24 -0.87
CA THR A 5 -4.81 12.11 0.09
C THR A 5 -5.00 11.68 1.55
N GLU A 6 -5.97 10.80 1.81
CA GLU A 6 -6.25 10.27 3.14
C GLU A 6 -5.19 9.26 3.59
N PRO A 7 -4.93 9.14 4.90
CA PRO A 7 -4.04 8.11 5.42
C PRO A 7 -4.59 6.70 5.08
N PRO A 8 -3.71 5.71 4.81
CA PRO A 8 -4.15 4.36 4.48
C PRO A 8 -4.90 3.75 5.67
N THR A 9 -6.05 3.18 5.37
CA THR A 9 -6.90 2.48 6.34
C THR A 9 -6.26 1.15 6.74
N GLN A 10 -6.78 0.50 7.79
CA GLN A 10 -6.32 -0.83 8.20
C GLN A 10 -6.49 -1.86 7.08
N ALA A 11 -7.58 -1.78 6.30
CA ALA A 11 -7.81 -2.62 5.13
C ALA A 11 -6.74 -2.39 4.04
N ASP A 12 -6.38 -1.12 3.78
CA ASP A 12 -5.30 -0.80 2.84
C ASP A 12 -3.95 -1.35 3.33
N ILE A 13 -3.74 -1.42 4.65
CA ILE A 13 -2.53 -1.97 5.24
C ILE A 13 -2.43 -3.49 5.00
N GLU A 14 -3.50 -4.21 5.28
CA GLU A 14 -3.58 -5.66 5.10
C GLU A 14 -3.49 -6.06 3.62
N GLU A 15 -4.20 -5.33 2.74
CA GLU A 15 -4.16 -5.58 1.30
C GLU A 15 -2.77 -5.27 0.73
N ALA A 16 -2.13 -4.15 1.10
CA ALA A 16 -0.78 -3.82 0.65
C ALA A 16 0.24 -4.87 1.11
N TYR A 17 0.06 -5.44 2.31
CA TYR A 17 0.93 -6.49 2.85
C TYR A 17 0.73 -7.83 2.14
N SER A 18 -0.52 -8.22 1.88
CA SER A 18 -0.85 -9.42 1.11
C SER A 18 -0.28 -9.35 -0.31
N LEU A 19 -0.42 -8.19 -0.98
CA LEU A 19 0.14 -7.98 -2.31
C LEU A 19 1.68 -7.99 -2.32
N LEU A 20 2.35 -7.65 -1.21
CA LEU A 20 3.81 -7.73 -1.11
C LEU A 20 4.32 -9.19 -1.09
N GLN A 21 3.48 -10.16 -0.69
CA GLN A 21 3.84 -11.58 -0.71
C GLN A 21 3.81 -12.17 -2.13
N THR A 22 3.25 -11.44 -3.10
CA THR A 22 3.28 -11.80 -4.52
C THR A 22 4.51 -11.17 -5.21
N PRO A 23 4.91 -11.58 -6.43
CA PRO A 23 6.02 -10.96 -7.16
C PRO A 23 5.71 -9.54 -7.69
N MET A 24 4.91 -8.76 -6.97
CA MET A 24 4.59 -7.37 -7.28
C MET A 24 5.55 -6.40 -6.62
N THR A 25 5.99 -5.39 -7.39
CA THR A 25 6.78 -4.28 -6.84
C THR A 25 5.91 -3.31 -6.06
N LYS A 26 6.47 -2.61 -5.07
CA LYS A 26 5.76 -1.55 -4.31
C LYS A 26 5.11 -0.49 -5.20
N SER A 27 5.72 -0.17 -6.35
CA SER A 27 5.16 0.75 -7.34
C SER A 27 3.95 0.18 -8.09
N ALA A 28 3.91 -1.13 -8.32
CA ALA A 28 2.76 -1.81 -8.88
C ALA A 28 1.61 -1.90 -7.87
N ILE A 29 1.92 -2.18 -6.60
CA ILE A 29 0.95 -2.17 -5.49
C ILE A 29 0.33 -0.78 -5.34
N ALA A 30 1.15 0.27 -5.31
CA ALA A 30 0.69 1.67 -5.25
C ALA A 30 -0.29 2.01 -6.39
N ARG A 31 0.03 1.61 -7.63
CA ARG A 31 -0.86 1.79 -8.78
C ARG A 31 -2.16 1.00 -8.66
N ARG A 32 -2.10 -0.24 -8.20
CA ARG A 32 -3.27 -1.11 -8.04
C ARG A 32 -4.24 -0.59 -6.98
N MET A 33 -3.72 -0.04 -5.89
CA MET A 33 -4.52 0.45 -4.76
C MET A 33 -4.90 1.94 -4.86
N GLY A 34 -4.43 2.65 -5.90
CA GLY A 34 -4.63 4.10 -6.01
C GLY A 34 -3.91 4.90 -4.91
N LEU A 35 -2.85 4.33 -4.34
CA LEU A 35 -2.05 4.92 -3.27
C LEU A 35 -0.75 5.52 -3.82
N SER A 36 -0.19 6.46 -3.08
CA SER A 36 1.20 6.88 -3.30
C SER A 36 2.17 5.80 -2.83
N LYS A 37 3.37 5.79 -3.44
CA LYS A 37 4.47 4.90 -3.02
C LYS A 37 4.81 5.06 -1.53
N TYR A 38 4.68 6.26 -0.99
CA TYR A 38 4.93 6.56 0.42
C TYR A 38 3.86 5.94 1.35
N GLN A 39 2.58 6.00 0.96
CA GLN A 39 1.50 5.35 1.72
C GLN A 39 1.67 3.83 1.75
N VAL A 40 2.02 3.19 0.63
CA VAL A 40 2.34 1.75 0.59
C VAL A 40 3.52 1.42 1.49
N TYR A 41 4.58 2.23 1.47
CA TYR A 41 5.72 2.05 2.37
C TYR A 41 5.33 2.15 3.85
N ARG A 42 4.54 3.17 4.22
CA ARG A 42 4.03 3.33 5.59
C ARG A 42 3.11 2.18 6.00
N ALA A 43 2.25 1.73 5.11
CA ALA A 43 1.33 0.64 5.35
C ALA A 43 2.07 -0.66 5.70
N ILE A 44 3.03 -1.05 4.86
CA ILE A 44 3.89 -2.22 5.10
C ILE A 44 4.69 -2.06 6.40
N LYS A 45 5.22 -0.86 6.68
CA LYS A 45 5.98 -0.60 7.91
C LYS A 45 5.12 -0.69 9.17
N LYS A 46 3.87 -0.23 9.12
CA LYS A 46 2.91 -0.34 10.24
C LYS A 46 2.54 -1.79 10.56
N HIS A 47 2.34 -2.63 9.55
CA HIS A 47 2.04 -4.05 9.76
C HIS A 47 3.20 -4.83 10.41
N ARG A 48 4.43 -4.32 10.31
CA ARG A 48 5.62 -4.96 10.90
C ARG A 48 5.84 -4.61 12.38
N LEU A 49 5.20 -3.56 12.89
CA LEU A 49 5.31 -3.07 14.27
C LEU A 49 4.12 -3.55 15.10
#